data_AF-A0A2V4XJE4-F1
#
_entry.id   AF-A0A2V4XJE4-F1
#
_cell.length_a   1.000
_cell.length_b   1.000
_cell.length_c   1.000
_cell.angle_alpha   90.00
_cell.angle_beta   90.00
_cell.angle_gamma   90.00
#
_symmetry.space_group_name_H-M   'P 1'
#
loop_
_entity.id
_entity.type
_entity.pdbx_description
1 polymer ?
#
loop_
_entity_poly.entity_id
_entity_poly.type
_entity_poly.pdbx_seq_one_letter_code
_entity_poly.pdbx_strand_id
1 'polypeptide(L)'
;MDSTVASTGTEGKTWGGGNRPLKASYGKLMMWFFLVSDSLTFSGFLAAYGFARFKFVNEWPIADEVFTHVPFLHGQELPMIYVAFMTFILIMSSVTMVLAVDAGHHMNKAKVTLYMFLTVIGGLIFLGSQAWEWKTFIQGDYGAVQTNAGNIIQFGEYVTEDGVEKFKRISIDDFAAVQESDRVAHERKNGLWFTEEATLPPYTVDEMYSGLVANENLRVRTQFLDEDGHKTVLSREESLKHLKNNGKLVVKGANLKVNEYGPTLFADLFFFITGFHGFHVSIGVLLNIIIFFNVVLGTYERRGSYEMVEKVGLYWHFVDLVWVFVFTFFYLV
;
A
#
# COMPACT_ATOMS: atom_id res chain seq x y z
N MET A 1 75.90 -18.14 -30.27
CA MET A 1 74.89 -18.76 -29.39
C MET A 1 74.02 -17.64 -28.88
N ASP A 2 72.91 -17.37 -29.57
CA ASP A 2 71.91 -16.40 -29.11
C ASP A 2 70.66 -17.16 -28.72
N SER A 3 70.31 -17.03 -27.44
CA SER A 3 69.17 -17.66 -26.80
C SER A 3 67.87 -16.97 -27.21
N THR A 4 66.96 -17.73 -27.83
CA THR A 4 65.57 -17.36 -28.02
C THR A 4 64.87 -17.22 -26.66
N VAL A 5 64.63 -15.99 -26.22
CA VAL A 5 63.74 -15.70 -25.09
C VAL A 5 62.31 -15.73 -25.62
N ALA A 6 61.55 -16.75 -25.22
CA ALA A 6 60.12 -16.82 -25.46
C ALA A 6 59.42 -15.69 -24.67
N SER A 7 58.81 -14.75 -25.38
CA SER A 7 57.89 -13.76 -24.80
C SER A 7 56.67 -14.49 -24.23
N THR A 8 56.66 -14.73 -22.92
CA THR A 8 55.46 -15.19 -22.21
C THR A 8 54.42 -14.07 -22.20
N GLY A 9 53.26 -14.35 -22.81
CA GLY A 9 52.15 -13.42 -22.99
C GLY A 9 51.46 -13.02 -21.68
N THR A 10 52.11 -12.17 -20.90
CA THR A 10 51.58 -11.56 -19.67
C THR A 10 51.75 -10.05 -19.63
N GLU A 11 51.79 -9.37 -20.78
CA GLU A 11 51.56 -7.92 -20.80
C GLU A 11 50.06 -7.63 -20.69
N GLY A 12 49.62 -7.14 -19.53
CA GLY A 12 48.26 -6.64 -19.30
C GLY A 12 47.39 -7.41 -18.30
N LYS A 13 47.91 -8.42 -17.59
CA LYS A 13 47.16 -9.12 -16.52
C LYS A 13 47.50 -8.52 -15.15
N THR A 14 46.56 -7.82 -14.53
CA THR A 14 46.70 -7.21 -13.20
C THR A 14 46.57 -8.21 -12.04
N TRP A 15 46.23 -9.48 -12.31
CA TRP A 15 46.16 -10.54 -11.32
C TRP A 15 46.42 -11.93 -11.95
N GLY A 16 47.13 -12.80 -11.22
CA GLY A 16 47.52 -14.15 -11.65
C GLY A 16 46.36 -15.13 -11.86
N GLY A 17 45.12 -14.75 -11.50
CA GLY A 17 43.89 -15.52 -11.70
C GLY A 17 43.07 -15.15 -12.95
N GLY A 18 43.60 -14.33 -13.87
CA GLY A 18 42.88 -13.85 -15.06
C GLY A 18 42.13 -12.54 -14.84
N ASN A 19 41.37 -12.08 -15.85
CA ASN A 19 40.85 -10.70 -15.88
C ASN A 19 39.59 -10.44 -15.04
N ARG A 20 38.86 -11.45 -14.55
CA ARG A 20 37.60 -11.25 -13.78
C ARG A 20 37.32 -12.42 -12.82
N PRO A 21 37.43 -12.25 -11.49
CA PRO A 21 37.26 -13.35 -10.53
C PRO A 21 35.84 -13.94 -10.47
N LEU A 22 34.81 -13.28 -11.05
CA LEU A 22 33.42 -13.76 -11.02
C LEU A 22 32.68 -13.67 -12.37
N LYS A 23 33.34 -13.28 -13.47
CA LYS A 23 32.71 -12.94 -14.77
C LYS A 23 31.49 -11.97 -14.72
N ALA A 24 31.10 -11.47 -13.54
CA ALA A 24 30.01 -10.52 -13.37
C ALA A 24 30.41 -9.13 -13.89
N SER A 25 29.49 -8.49 -14.61
CA SER A 25 29.64 -7.11 -15.08
C SER A 25 29.56 -6.15 -13.88
N TYR A 26 30.38 -5.08 -13.89
CA TYR A 26 30.35 -4.05 -12.84
C TYR A 26 28.93 -3.50 -12.61
N GLY A 27 28.17 -3.30 -13.70
CA GLY A 27 26.79 -2.84 -13.59
C GLY A 27 25.84 -3.82 -12.89
N LYS A 28 26.06 -5.14 -13.04
CA LYS A 28 25.26 -6.14 -12.32
C LYS A 28 25.62 -6.18 -10.83
N LEU A 29 26.91 -6.06 -10.52
CA LEU A 29 27.40 -6.07 -9.14
C LEU A 29 26.91 -4.83 -8.36
N MET A 30 26.97 -3.65 -8.97
CA MET A 30 26.41 -2.42 -8.38
C MET A 30 24.90 -2.50 -8.22
N MET A 31 24.19 -3.13 -9.15
CA MET A 31 22.76 -3.38 -9.01
C MET A 31 22.46 -4.22 -7.77
N TRP A 32 23.20 -5.32 -7.55
CA TRP A 32 23.02 -6.14 -6.34
C TRP A 32 23.29 -5.36 -5.04
N PHE A 33 24.32 -4.52 -4.99
CA PHE A 33 24.56 -3.67 -3.81
C PHE A 33 23.41 -2.69 -3.57
N PHE A 34 22.90 -2.06 -4.62
CA PHE A 34 21.74 -1.18 -4.54
C PHE A 34 20.50 -1.94 -4.02
N LEU A 35 20.21 -3.12 -4.57
CA LEU A 35 19.09 -3.96 -4.14
C LEU A 35 19.19 -4.40 -2.68
N VAL A 36 20.40 -4.76 -2.21
CA VAL A 36 20.63 -5.13 -0.81
C VAL A 36 20.40 -3.93 0.11
N SER A 37 20.85 -2.73 -0.27
CA SER A 37 20.60 -1.50 0.49
C SER A 37 19.11 -1.20 0.64
N ASP A 38 18.36 -1.31 -0.45
CA ASP A 38 16.90 -1.11 -0.42
C ASP A 38 16.21 -2.20 0.41
N SER A 39 16.67 -3.45 0.30
CA SER A 39 16.15 -4.59 1.09
C SER A 39 16.26 -4.31 2.59
N LEU A 40 17.40 -3.78 3.06
CA LEU A 40 17.63 -3.43 4.46
C LEU A 40 16.71 -2.28 4.92
N THR A 41 16.45 -1.31 4.03
CA THR A 41 15.54 -0.20 4.30
C THR A 41 14.11 -0.70 4.51
N PHE A 42 13.59 -1.53 3.59
CA PHE A 42 12.27 -2.16 3.74
C PHE A 42 12.18 -3.07 4.97
N SER A 43 13.25 -3.82 5.27
CA SER A 43 13.30 -4.68 6.46
C SER A 43 13.17 -3.86 7.75
N GLY A 44 13.80 -2.68 7.82
CA GLY A 44 13.66 -1.77 8.95
C GLY A 44 12.23 -1.27 9.12
N PHE A 45 11.55 -0.93 8.02
CA PHE A 45 10.15 -0.49 8.07
C PHE A 45 9.19 -1.61 8.47
N LEU A 46 9.36 -2.82 7.92
CA LEU A 46 8.54 -3.97 8.29
C LEU A 46 8.76 -4.39 9.74
N ALA A 47 9.99 -4.31 10.25
CA ALA A 47 10.28 -4.56 11.66
C ALA A 47 9.62 -3.52 12.57
N ALA A 48 9.65 -2.23 12.19
CA ALA A 48 8.97 -1.16 12.92
C ALA A 48 7.44 -1.38 12.94
N TYR A 49 6.85 -1.78 11.81
CA TYR A 49 5.45 -2.16 11.72
C TYR A 49 5.12 -3.37 12.61
N GLY A 50 5.92 -4.43 12.53
CA GLY A 50 5.74 -5.62 13.36
C GLY A 50 5.78 -5.31 14.86
N PHE A 51 6.69 -4.43 15.29
CA PHE A 51 6.77 -3.97 16.68
C PHE A 51 5.54 -3.15 17.09
N ALA A 52 5.11 -2.20 16.24
CA ALA A 52 3.92 -1.39 16.50
C ALA A 52 2.66 -2.27 16.63
N ARG A 53 2.49 -3.21 15.69
CA ARG A 53 1.39 -4.18 15.70
C ARG A 53 1.41 -5.06 16.95
N PHE A 54 2.57 -5.56 17.35
CA PHE A 54 2.71 -6.38 18.55
C PHE A 54 2.36 -5.60 19.83
N LYS A 55 2.77 -4.32 19.90
CA LYS A 55 2.47 -3.46 21.06
C LYS A 55 0.98 -3.10 21.18
N PHE A 56 0.31 -2.88 20.05
CA PHE A 56 -1.09 -2.44 19.99
C PHE A 56 -2.02 -3.54 19.47
N VAL A 57 -1.72 -4.82 19.77
CA VAL A 57 -2.45 -5.97 19.22
C VAL A 57 -3.95 -5.88 19.48
N ASN A 58 -4.36 -5.41 20.65
CA ASN A 58 -5.77 -5.28 21.03
C ASN A 58 -6.49 -4.11 20.37
N GLU A 59 -5.77 -3.19 19.73
CA GLU A 59 -6.34 -1.97 19.12
C GLU A 59 -6.15 -1.94 17.60
N TRP A 60 -5.38 -2.88 17.05
CA TRP A 60 -4.99 -2.87 15.65
C TRP A 60 -6.18 -3.17 14.73
N PRO A 61 -6.30 -2.47 13.59
CA PRO A 61 -7.37 -2.77 12.64
C PRO A 61 -7.28 -4.18 12.08
N ILE A 62 -8.44 -4.79 11.86
CA ILE A 62 -8.61 -6.10 11.21
C ILE A 62 -8.61 -5.88 9.70
N ALA A 63 -7.69 -6.50 8.97
CA ALA A 63 -7.52 -6.30 7.52
C ALA A 63 -8.81 -6.57 6.73
N ASP A 64 -9.55 -7.62 7.09
CA ASP A 64 -10.81 -8.00 6.45
C ASP A 64 -11.90 -6.91 6.51
N GLU A 65 -11.88 -6.06 7.55
CA GLU A 65 -12.82 -4.94 7.69
C GLU A 65 -12.35 -3.65 7.05
N VAL A 66 -11.06 -3.57 6.70
CA VAL A 66 -10.42 -2.39 6.12
C VAL A 66 -10.44 -2.46 4.59
N PHE A 67 -10.17 -3.64 4.03
CA PHE A 67 -9.96 -3.82 2.60
C PHE A 67 -11.11 -4.63 1.98
N THR A 68 -12.29 -4.01 1.88
CA THR A 68 -13.51 -4.65 1.35
C THR A 68 -13.90 -4.16 -0.04
N HIS A 69 -13.26 -3.09 -0.52
CA HIS A 69 -13.66 -2.40 -1.75
C HIS A 69 -13.11 -3.06 -3.01
N VAL A 70 -13.99 -3.26 -3.98
CA VAL A 70 -13.63 -3.70 -5.33
C VAL A 70 -14.05 -2.62 -6.32
N PRO A 71 -13.18 -2.18 -7.24
CA PRO A 71 -13.57 -1.19 -8.23
C PRO A 71 -14.72 -1.71 -9.09
N PHE A 72 -15.68 -0.82 -9.37
CA PHE A 72 -16.88 -1.08 -10.17
C PHE A 72 -17.95 -2.00 -9.55
N LEU A 73 -17.69 -2.62 -8.39
CA LEU A 73 -18.66 -3.40 -7.62
C LEU A 73 -19.03 -2.65 -6.33
N HIS A 74 -19.92 -1.68 -6.45
CA HIS A 74 -20.41 -0.93 -5.29
C HIS A 74 -21.48 -1.77 -4.56
N GLY A 75 -21.29 -2.01 -3.26
CA GLY A 75 -22.25 -2.71 -2.41
C GLY A 75 -22.04 -4.23 -2.22
N GLN A 76 -20.94 -4.79 -2.74
CA GLN A 76 -20.47 -6.13 -2.36
C GLN A 76 -19.15 -6.00 -1.60
N GLU A 77 -19.21 -6.15 -0.27
CA GLU A 77 -18.03 -6.22 0.57
C GLU A 77 -17.36 -7.58 0.36
N LEU A 78 -16.33 -7.61 -0.48
CA LEU A 78 -15.53 -8.79 -0.76
C LEU A 78 -14.14 -8.59 -0.17
N PRO A 79 -13.89 -9.08 1.06
CA PRO A 79 -12.64 -8.86 1.75
C PRO A 79 -11.47 -9.37 0.93
N MET A 80 -10.43 -8.55 0.79
CA MET A 80 -9.11 -8.89 0.23
C MET A 80 -9.07 -9.34 -1.25
N ILE A 81 -10.20 -9.56 -1.93
CA ILE A 81 -10.21 -10.08 -3.32
C ILE A 81 -9.48 -9.13 -4.27
N TYR A 82 -9.75 -7.83 -4.15
CA TYR A 82 -9.10 -6.84 -5.01
C TYR A 82 -7.60 -6.76 -4.77
N VAL A 83 -7.18 -6.87 -3.51
CA VAL A 83 -5.78 -6.89 -3.09
C VAL A 83 -5.06 -8.13 -3.63
N ALA A 84 -5.71 -9.29 -3.56
CA ALA A 84 -5.21 -10.53 -4.14
C ALA A 84 -5.09 -10.43 -5.67
N PHE A 85 -6.06 -9.80 -6.34
CA PHE A 85 -6.04 -9.57 -7.78
C PHE A 85 -4.85 -8.69 -8.20
N MET A 86 -4.61 -7.55 -7.54
CA MET A 86 -3.47 -6.70 -7.89
C MET A 86 -2.12 -7.40 -7.66
N THR A 87 -2.02 -8.21 -6.60
CA THR A 87 -0.82 -9.00 -6.30
C THR A 87 -0.59 -10.08 -7.36
N PHE A 88 -1.65 -10.75 -7.81
CA PHE A 88 -1.59 -11.69 -8.91
C PHE A 88 -1.10 -11.03 -10.21
N ILE A 89 -1.60 -9.83 -10.54
CA ILE A 89 -1.15 -9.06 -11.71
C ILE A 89 0.34 -8.72 -11.61
N LEU A 90 0.84 -8.33 -10.43
CA LEU A 90 2.24 -7.99 -10.24
C LEU A 90 3.16 -9.21 -10.39
N ILE A 91 2.81 -10.35 -9.79
CA ILE A 91 3.56 -11.61 -9.92
C ILE A 91 3.56 -12.07 -11.39
N MET A 92 2.42 -11.99 -12.08
CA MET A 92 2.34 -12.32 -13.52
C MET A 92 3.20 -11.37 -14.36
N SER A 93 3.24 -10.08 -14.02
CA SER A 93 4.13 -9.10 -14.65
C SER A 93 5.62 -9.41 -14.42
N SER A 94 5.95 -10.03 -13.29
CA SER A 94 7.30 -10.51 -13.00
C SER A 94 7.64 -11.71 -13.89
N VAL A 95 6.74 -12.67 -14.06
CA VAL A 95 6.93 -13.81 -14.98
C VAL A 95 7.15 -13.32 -16.42
N THR A 96 6.38 -12.34 -16.90
CA THR A 96 6.58 -11.78 -18.24
C THR A 96 7.94 -11.10 -18.37
N MET A 97 8.46 -10.47 -17.32
CA MET A 97 9.81 -9.91 -17.34
C MET A 97 10.90 -10.99 -17.48
N VAL A 98 10.78 -12.12 -16.77
CA VAL A 98 11.74 -13.23 -16.92
C VAL A 98 11.76 -13.72 -18.37
N LEU A 99 10.59 -13.89 -18.98
CA LEU A 99 10.46 -14.31 -20.38
C LEU A 99 11.04 -13.28 -21.35
N ALA A 100 10.94 -11.97 -21.03
CA ALA A 100 11.57 -10.91 -21.81
C ALA A 100 13.10 -11.01 -21.76
N VAL A 101 13.67 -11.27 -20.58
CA VAL A 101 15.11 -11.44 -20.39
C VAL A 101 15.61 -12.69 -21.14
N ASP A 102 14.91 -13.82 -21.03
CA ASP A 102 15.24 -15.05 -21.77
C ASP A 102 15.18 -14.86 -23.29
N ALA A 103 14.13 -14.20 -23.79
CA ALA A 103 14.03 -13.85 -25.21
C ALA A 103 15.17 -12.91 -25.66
N GLY A 104 15.66 -12.05 -24.75
CA GLY A 104 16.81 -11.18 -24.98
C GLY A 104 18.12 -11.94 -25.10
N HIS A 105 18.32 -13.01 -24.31
CA HIS A 105 19.47 -13.91 -24.46
C HIS A 105 19.46 -14.63 -25.82
N HIS A 106 18.28 -14.95 -26.34
CA HIS A 106 18.09 -15.53 -27.67
C HIS A 106 18.04 -14.49 -28.80
N MET A 107 18.33 -13.21 -28.52
CA MET A 107 18.31 -12.10 -29.48
C MET A 107 16.98 -11.94 -30.24
N ASN A 108 15.87 -12.41 -29.65
CA ASN A 108 14.55 -12.38 -30.29
C ASN A 108 13.78 -11.11 -29.94
N LYS A 109 14.01 -10.04 -30.71
CA LYS A 109 13.40 -8.73 -30.48
C LYS A 109 11.87 -8.78 -30.40
N ALA A 110 11.20 -9.55 -31.26
CA ALA A 110 9.74 -9.60 -31.30
C ALA A 110 9.17 -10.11 -29.96
N LYS A 111 9.75 -11.20 -29.44
CA LYS A 111 9.35 -11.74 -28.13
C LYS A 111 9.71 -10.80 -26.98
N VAL A 112 10.91 -10.20 -26.98
CA VAL A 112 11.30 -9.21 -25.96
C VAL A 112 10.32 -8.05 -25.93
N THR A 113 9.93 -7.54 -27.11
CA THR A 113 9.00 -6.41 -27.23
C THR A 113 7.64 -6.77 -26.65
N LEU A 114 7.09 -7.94 -27.00
CA LEU A 114 5.80 -8.39 -26.49
C LEU A 114 5.82 -8.57 -24.97
N TYR A 115 6.83 -9.25 -24.43
CA TYR A 115 6.91 -9.51 -23.00
C TYR A 115 7.16 -8.25 -22.18
N MET A 116 8.03 -7.34 -22.65
CA MET A 116 8.22 -6.03 -22.02
C MET A 116 6.93 -5.20 -22.01
N PHE A 117 6.16 -5.23 -23.11
CA PHE A 117 4.87 -4.56 -23.19
C PHE A 117 3.87 -5.09 -22.15
N LEU A 118 3.78 -6.41 -22.01
CA LEU A 118 2.93 -7.03 -20.99
C LEU A 118 3.36 -6.66 -19.57
N THR A 119 4.68 -6.62 -19.31
CA THR A 119 5.20 -6.16 -18.01
C THR A 119 4.83 -4.71 -17.72
N VAL A 120 4.97 -3.81 -18.69
CA VAL A 120 4.59 -2.39 -18.52
C VAL A 120 3.10 -2.26 -18.21
N ILE A 121 2.24 -2.99 -18.92
CA ILE A 121 0.80 -3.00 -18.65
C ILE A 121 0.51 -3.50 -17.23
N GLY A 122 1.11 -4.62 -16.82
CA GLY A 122 0.91 -5.16 -15.47
C GLY A 122 1.32 -4.17 -14.39
N GLY A 123 2.48 -3.51 -14.55
CA GLY A 123 2.93 -2.47 -13.64
C GLY A 123 2.02 -1.24 -13.59
N LEU A 124 1.47 -0.79 -14.73
CA LEU A 124 0.52 0.33 -14.78
C LEU A 124 -0.82 -0.01 -14.12
N ILE A 125 -1.34 -1.23 -14.35
CA ILE A 125 -2.56 -1.71 -13.70
C ILE A 125 -2.36 -1.74 -12.19
N PHE A 126 -1.21 -2.25 -11.72
CA PHE A 126 -0.88 -2.29 -10.31
C PHE A 126 -0.82 -0.89 -9.68
N LEU A 127 -0.10 0.06 -10.30
CA LEU A 127 -0.01 1.44 -9.81
C LEU A 127 -1.38 2.13 -9.79
N GLY A 128 -2.19 1.95 -10.83
CA GLY A 128 -3.56 2.46 -10.87
C GLY A 128 -4.43 1.87 -9.76
N SER A 129 -4.25 0.57 -9.48
CA SER A 129 -4.98 -0.13 -8.43
C SER A 129 -4.63 0.39 -7.04
N GLN A 130 -3.33 0.59 -6.78
CA GLN A 130 -2.84 1.19 -5.53
C GLN A 130 -3.34 2.63 -5.33
N ALA A 131 -3.28 3.46 -6.37
CA ALA A 131 -3.78 4.83 -6.30
C ALA A 131 -5.29 4.88 -6.02
N TRP A 132 -6.06 3.95 -6.58
CA TRP A 132 -7.48 3.82 -6.30
C TRP A 132 -7.74 3.37 -4.86
N GLU A 133 -7.03 2.34 -4.38
CA GLU A 133 -7.14 1.85 -3.00
C GLU A 133 -6.85 2.96 -1.99
N TRP A 134 -5.76 3.71 -2.21
CA TRP A 134 -5.43 4.88 -1.40
C TRP A 134 -6.54 5.93 -1.41
N LYS A 135 -7.10 6.22 -2.59
CA LYS A 135 -8.18 7.19 -2.70
C LYS A 135 -9.41 6.75 -1.90
N THR A 136 -9.82 5.50 -2.03
CA THR A 136 -10.96 4.94 -1.28
C THR A 136 -10.69 4.96 0.22
N PHE A 137 -9.48 4.58 0.64
CA PHE A 137 -9.07 4.58 2.04
C PHE A 137 -9.00 6.00 2.65
N ILE A 138 -8.57 7.00 1.87
CA ILE A 138 -8.56 8.41 2.29
C ILE A 138 -9.98 9.00 2.36
N GLN A 139 -10.88 8.58 1.47
CA GLN A 139 -12.26 9.07 1.43
C GLN A 139 -13.11 8.49 2.56
N GLY A 140 -12.99 7.18 2.78
CA GLY A 140 -13.67 6.44 3.84
C GLY A 140 -15.15 6.16 3.58
N ASP A 141 -15.53 4.92 3.89
CA ASP A 141 -16.90 4.37 3.90
C ASP A 141 -17.83 4.96 4.93
N TYR A 142 -17.47 4.63 6.16
CA TYR A 142 -18.41 4.60 7.27
C TYR A 142 -18.29 5.83 8.15
N GLY A 143 -17.09 6.40 8.26
CA GLY A 143 -16.80 7.36 9.31
C GLY A 143 -16.75 6.73 10.70
N ALA A 144 -16.17 7.46 11.63
CA ALA A 144 -16.00 7.08 13.02
C ALA A 144 -15.95 8.33 13.93
N VAL A 145 -16.03 8.15 15.24
CA VAL A 145 -15.83 9.25 16.21
C VAL A 145 -14.55 9.01 17.01
N GLN A 146 -13.65 10.00 16.99
CA GLN A 146 -12.48 10.01 17.84
C GLN A 146 -12.84 10.46 19.25
N THR A 147 -12.33 9.73 20.23
CA THR A 147 -12.48 10.04 21.65
C THR A 147 -11.40 10.98 22.17
N ASN A 148 -11.61 11.56 23.36
CA ASN A 148 -10.62 12.36 24.08
C ASN A 148 -9.30 11.62 24.33
N ALA A 149 -9.33 10.30 24.44
CA ALA A 149 -8.15 9.45 24.62
C ALA A 149 -7.40 9.15 23.30
N GLY A 150 -7.93 9.60 22.15
CA GLY A 150 -7.40 9.30 20.82
C GLY A 150 -7.95 8.02 20.19
N ASN A 151 -8.74 7.24 20.95
CA ASN A 151 -9.36 5.99 20.49
C ASN A 151 -10.52 6.25 19.55
N ILE A 152 -10.80 5.30 18.66
CA ILE A 152 -11.83 5.42 17.64
C ILE A 152 -13.07 4.59 18.02
N ILE A 153 -14.23 5.20 17.85
CA ILE A 153 -15.55 4.60 18.01
C ILE A 153 -16.19 4.41 16.64
N GLN A 154 -16.67 3.20 16.39
CA GLN A 154 -17.37 2.83 15.17
C GLN A 154 -18.85 2.55 15.48
N PHE A 155 -19.71 2.67 14.47
CA PHE A 155 -21.15 2.48 14.61
C PHE A 155 -21.64 1.34 13.74
N GLY A 156 -22.66 0.63 14.22
CA GLY A 156 -23.27 -0.47 13.49
C GLY A 156 -24.41 -1.11 14.26
N GLU A 157 -25.00 -2.10 13.62
CA GLU A 157 -26.11 -2.89 14.16
C GLU A 157 -25.84 -4.38 13.99
N TYR A 158 -26.49 -5.21 14.80
CA TYR A 158 -26.44 -6.66 14.61
C TYR A 158 -27.49 -7.06 13.58
N VAL A 159 -27.04 -7.64 12.46
CA VAL A 159 -27.90 -8.20 11.41
C VAL A 159 -27.71 -9.71 11.39
N THR A 160 -28.80 -10.46 11.37
CA THR A 160 -28.77 -11.91 11.19
C THR A 160 -28.69 -12.22 9.70
N GLU A 161 -27.49 -12.52 9.21
CA GLU A 161 -27.27 -13.06 7.86
C GLU A 161 -26.91 -14.54 7.98
N ASP A 162 -27.62 -15.41 7.25
CA ASP A 162 -27.40 -16.86 7.22
C ASP A 162 -27.41 -17.57 8.59
N GLY A 163 -28.20 -17.05 9.54
CA GLY A 163 -28.35 -17.63 10.88
C GLY A 163 -27.20 -17.30 11.85
N VAL A 164 -26.26 -16.44 11.45
CA VAL A 164 -25.18 -15.92 12.30
C VAL A 164 -25.39 -14.42 12.53
N GLU A 165 -25.39 -13.98 13.79
CA GLU A 165 -25.43 -12.55 14.10
C GLU A 165 -24.09 -11.90 13.73
N LYS A 166 -24.09 -11.01 12.74
CA LYS A 166 -22.91 -10.24 12.32
C LYS A 166 -23.12 -8.77 12.65
N PHE A 167 -22.09 -8.12 13.16
CA PHE A 167 -22.09 -6.68 13.38
C PHE A 167 -21.83 -5.97 12.04
N LYS A 168 -22.88 -5.41 11.45
CA LYS A 168 -22.80 -4.64 10.21
C LYS A 168 -22.52 -3.18 10.52
N ARG A 169 -21.45 -2.65 9.96
CA ARG A 169 -21.10 -1.22 10.10
C ARG A 169 -22.12 -0.37 9.32
N ILE A 170 -22.50 0.76 9.91
CA ILE A 170 -23.40 1.73 9.28
C ILE A 170 -22.64 3.04 9.10
N SER A 171 -22.84 3.69 7.95
CA SER A 171 -22.21 4.97 7.68
C SER A 171 -22.81 6.05 8.54
N ILE A 172 -21.97 6.96 9.02
CA ILE A 172 -22.38 8.16 9.74
C ILE A 172 -23.39 8.98 8.92
N ASP A 173 -23.25 8.98 7.59
CA ASP A 173 -24.14 9.71 6.69
C ASP A 173 -25.60 9.19 6.75
N ASP A 174 -25.80 7.91 7.10
CA ASP A 174 -27.12 7.25 7.07
C ASP A 174 -27.97 7.55 8.30
N PHE A 175 -27.34 7.92 9.43
CA PHE A 175 -28.05 8.09 10.70
C PHE A 175 -27.79 9.41 11.42
N ALA A 176 -26.83 10.22 10.98
CA ALA A 176 -26.60 11.53 11.57
C ALA A 176 -27.87 12.40 11.45
N ALA A 177 -28.38 12.87 12.59
CA ALA A 177 -29.51 13.79 12.60
C ALA A 177 -29.00 15.17 12.19
N VAL A 178 -29.41 15.67 11.02
CA VAL A 178 -29.03 17.00 10.53
C VAL A 178 -29.54 18.05 11.53
N GLN A 179 -28.64 18.74 12.21
CA GLN A 179 -28.97 19.94 12.97
C GLN A 179 -28.51 21.16 12.17
N GLU A 180 -29.38 22.15 12.00
CA GLU A 180 -28.94 23.44 11.45
C GLU A 180 -27.96 24.08 12.44
N SER A 181 -26.66 24.02 12.12
CA SER A 181 -25.64 24.80 12.79
C SER A 181 -25.03 25.78 11.80
N ASP A 182 -24.93 27.05 12.20
CA ASP A 182 -24.22 28.09 11.44
C ASP A 182 -22.71 27.84 11.51
N ARG A 183 -22.25 26.81 10.79
CA ARG A 183 -20.85 26.40 10.81
C ARG A 183 -20.10 27.09 9.69
N VAL A 184 -19.50 28.24 10.01
CA VAL A 184 -18.66 28.97 9.05
C VAL A 184 -17.20 28.53 9.24
N ALA A 185 -16.66 27.83 8.24
CA ALA A 185 -15.23 27.57 8.18
C ALA A 185 -14.48 28.85 7.77
N HIS A 186 -13.33 29.11 8.41
CA HIS A 186 -12.48 30.22 8.02
C HIS A 186 -11.82 29.97 6.65
N GLU A 187 -12.40 30.57 5.61
CA GLU A 187 -11.80 30.58 4.28
C GLU A 187 -10.82 31.75 4.09
N ARG A 188 -9.82 31.61 3.21
CA ARG A 188 -8.86 32.68 2.87
C ARG A 188 -9.53 34.00 2.42
N LYS A 189 -10.78 33.92 1.94
CA LYS A 189 -11.60 35.08 1.53
C LYS A 189 -12.33 35.78 2.70
N ASN A 190 -12.49 35.10 3.84
CA ASN A 190 -13.32 35.53 4.99
C ASN A 190 -12.55 35.54 6.33
N GLY A 191 -11.24 35.21 6.36
CA GLY A 191 -10.47 34.92 7.58
C GLY A 191 -9.34 35.88 7.93
N LEU A 192 -8.84 35.74 9.18
CA LEU A 192 -7.69 36.44 9.72
C LEU A 192 -6.43 36.14 8.90
N TRP A 193 -5.66 37.18 8.57
CA TRP A 193 -4.42 37.01 7.82
C TRP A 193 -3.45 36.11 8.60
N PHE A 194 -2.83 35.14 7.91
CA PHE A 194 -1.90 34.14 8.49
C PHE A 194 -2.54 33.08 9.42
N THR A 195 -3.86 32.91 9.42
CA THR A 195 -4.52 31.81 10.15
C THR A 195 -5.13 30.81 9.18
N GLU A 196 -4.73 29.54 9.28
CA GLU A 196 -5.35 28.43 8.56
C GLU A 196 -6.11 27.57 9.57
N GLU A 197 -7.41 27.37 9.32
CA GLU A 197 -8.19 26.39 10.07
C GLU A 197 -8.30 25.08 9.30
N ALA A 198 -8.33 23.96 10.04
CA ALA A 198 -8.59 22.66 9.44
C ALA A 198 -10.02 22.61 8.89
N THR A 199 -10.20 21.89 7.78
CA THR A 199 -11.53 21.60 7.23
C THR A 199 -12.39 20.98 8.31
N LEU A 200 -13.54 21.60 8.55
CA LEU A 200 -14.48 21.12 9.55
C LEU A 200 -15.07 19.78 9.08
N PRO A 201 -15.17 18.76 9.98
CA PRO A 201 -15.80 17.49 9.63
C PRO A 201 -17.25 17.71 9.21
N PRO A 202 -17.82 16.85 8.34
CA PRO A 202 -19.17 17.03 7.82
C PRO A 202 -20.25 17.03 8.90
N TYR A 203 -20.02 16.32 10.01
CA TYR A 203 -20.94 16.22 11.14
C TYR A 203 -20.27 16.58 12.47
N THR A 204 -21.09 16.95 13.46
CA THR A 204 -20.70 17.19 14.84
C THR A 204 -21.02 15.99 15.73
N VAL A 205 -20.35 15.88 16.89
CA VAL A 205 -20.61 14.80 17.84
C VAL A 205 -22.05 14.85 18.38
N ASP A 206 -22.66 16.04 18.47
CA ASP A 206 -24.03 16.22 18.93
C ASP A 206 -25.07 15.74 17.93
N GLU A 207 -24.81 15.92 16.63
CA GLU A 207 -25.62 15.33 15.54
C GLU A 207 -25.54 13.80 15.55
N MET A 208 -24.34 13.26 15.82
CA MET A 208 -24.14 11.81 16.00
C MET A 208 -24.91 11.28 17.20
N TYR A 209 -24.85 12.00 18.32
CA TYR A 209 -25.57 11.62 19.54
C TYR A 209 -27.08 11.62 19.32
N SER A 210 -27.60 12.64 18.64
CA SER A 210 -29.03 12.75 18.32
C SER A 210 -29.48 11.65 17.36
N GLY A 211 -28.66 11.32 16.36
CA GLY A 211 -28.89 10.20 15.44
C GLY A 211 -28.88 8.84 16.14
N LEU A 212 -27.99 8.65 17.12
CA LEU A 212 -27.91 7.43 17.92
C LEU A 212 -29.12 7.29 18.87
N VAL A 213 -29.66 8.40 19.38
CA VAL A 213 -30.89 8.38 20.19
C VAL A 213 -32.11 8.02 19.33
N ALA A 214 -32.16 8.51 18.08
CA ALA A 214 -33.27 8.25 17.16
C ALA A 214 -33.35 6.79 16.69
N ASN A 215 -32.21 6.09 16.60
CA ASN A 215 -32.14 4.72 16.11
C ASN A 215 -31.89 3.71 17.24
N GLU A 216 -32.89 2.91 17.56
CA GLU A 216 -32.86 2.02 18.73
C GLU A 216 -31.91 0.82 18.62
N ASN A 217 -31.61 0.41 17.38
CA ASN A 217 -30.81 -0.77 17.08
C ASN A 217 -29.31 -0.46 16.96
N LEU A 218 -28.93 0.82 16.83
CA LEU A 218 -27.54 1.23 16.68
C LEU A 218 -26.76 1.07 17.97
N ARG A 219 -25.55 0.54 17.84
CA ARG A 219 -24.60 0.37 18.95
C ARG A 219 -23.24 0.93 18.60
N VAL A 220 -22.51 1.29 19.65
CA VAL A 220 -21.13 1.74 19.56
C VAL A 220 -20.19 0.56 19.71
N ARG A 221 -19.29 0.41 18.74
CA ARG A 221 -18.18 -0.52 18.76
C ARG A 221 -16.88 0.21 19.10
N THR A 222 -16.13 -0.33 20.06
CA THR A 222 -14.83 0.21 20.44
C THR A 222 -13.72 -0.39 19.58
N GLN A 223 -12.54 0.23 19.61
CA GLN A 223 -11.35 -0.28 18.91
C GLN A 223 -10.73 -1.52 19.58
N PHE A 224 -11.12 -1.84 20.82
CA PHE A 224 -10.51 -2.92 21.58
C PHE A 224 -11.03 -4.29 21.14
N LEU A 225 -10.14 -5.28 21.06
CA LEU A 225 -10.46 -6.68 20.81
C LEU A 225 -10.81 -7.38 22.13
N ASP A 226 -11.84 -8.22 22.07
CA ASP A 226 -12.28 -9.14 23.12
C ASP A 226 -11.42 -10.43 23.12
N GLU A 227 -11.62 -11.32 24.09
CA GLU A 227 -10.87 -12.58 24.23
C GLU A 227 -11.00 -13.49 22.99
N ASP A 228 -12.11 -13.38 22.25
CA ASP A 228 -12.39 -14.10 21.01
C ASP A 228 -11.79 -13.43 19.75
N GLY A 229 -11.09 -12.30 19.89
CA GLY A 229 -10.49 -11.56 18.78
C GLY A 229 -11.48 -10.71 17.96
N HIS A 230 -12.68 -10.49 18.49
CA HIS A 230 -13.68 -9.59 17.91
C HIS A 230 -13.67 -8.23 18.61
N LYS A 231 -14.01 -7.16 17.90
CA LYS A 231 -14.09 -5.83 18.52
C LYS A 231 -15.22 -5.75 19.55
N THR A 232 -14.94 -5.22 20.74
CA THR A 232 -15.92 -5.09 21.83
C THR A 232 -17.03 -4.11 21.46
N VAL A 233 -18.28 -4.58 21.49
CA VAL A 233 -19.48 -3.79 21.25
C VAL A 233 -20.15 -3.45 22.58
N LEU A 234 -20.40 -2.17 22.82
CA LEU A 234 -21.01 -1.70 24.07
C LEU A 234 -22.52 -1.92 24.08
N SER A 235 -23.09 -2.04 25.28
CA SER A 235 -24.55 -1.99 25.45
C SER A 235 -25.10 -0.62 25.03
N ARG A 236 -26.42 -0.53 24.77
CA ARG A 236 -27.04 0.73 24.29
C ARG A 236 -26.84 1.89 25.26
N GLU A 237 -27.05 1.66 26.56
CA GLU A 237 -26.88 2.70 27.57
C GLU A 237 -25.43 3.15 27.71
N GLU A 238 -24.49 2.21 27.62
CA GLU A 238 -23.06 2.50 27.64
C GLU A 238 -22.62 3.22 26.37
N SER A 239 -23.16 2.85 25.21
CA SER A 239 -22.91 3.49 23.92
C SER A 239 -23.23 4.99 23.98
N LEU A 240 -24.40 5.33 24.51
CA LEU A 240 -24.84 6.73 24.68
C LEU A 240 -23.95 7.50 25.65
N LYS A 241 -23.62 6.90 26.81
CA LYS A 241 -22.72 7.52 27.81
C LYS A 241 -21.32 7.73 27.25
N HIS A 242 -20.80 6.73 26.55
CA HIS A 242 -19.45 6.74 25.99
C HIS A 242 -19.31 7.79 24.89
N LEU A 243 -20.29 7.89 23.98
CA LEU A 243 -20.29 8.94 22.94
C LEU A 243 -20.36 10.34 23.54
N LYS A 244 -21.26 10.56 24.51
CA LYS A 244 -21.47 11.88 25.13
C LYS A 244 -20.27 12.37 25.95
N ASN A 245 -19.64 11.49 26.70
CA ASN A 245 -18.55 11.87 27.61
C ASN A 245 -17.18 11.92 26.91
N ASN A 246 -16.98 11.04 25.93
CA ASN A 246 -15.66 10.85 25.33
C ASN A 246 -15.57 11.36 23.88
N GLY A 247 -16.68 11.57 23.17
CA GLY A 247 -16.66 12.01 21.78
C GLY A 247 -16.06 13.40 21.61
N LYS A 248 -15.06 13.53 20.73
CA LYS A 248 -14.35 14.78 20.47
C LYS A 248 -14.53 15.26 19.03
N LEU A 249 -14.32 14.36 18.07
CA LEU A 249 -14.27 14.71 16.65
C LEU A 249 -14.87 13.60 15.79
N VAL A 250 -15.70 13.95 14.82
CA VAL A 250 -16.14 13.03 13.75
C VAL A 250 -15.03 12.94 12.70
N VAL A 251 -14.64 11.72 12.37
CA VAL A 251 -13.58 11.39 11.41
C VAL A 251 -14.19 10.58 10.27
N LYS A 252 -13.78 10.85 9.03
CA LYS A 252 -14.13 10.03 7.88
C LYS A 252 -12.86 9.76 7.07
N GLY A 253 -12.67 8.50 6.69
CA GLY A 253 -11.45 8.06 6.01
C GLY A 253 -10.23 8.00 6.92
N ALA A 254 -9.08 7.80 6.29
CA ALA A 254 -7.79 7.76 6.94
C ALA A 254 -6.84 8.82 6.39
N ASN A 255 -6.14 9.49 7.28
CA ASN A 255 -5.04 10.40 6.97
C ASN A 255 -3.97 10.34 8.08
N LEU A 256 -2.92 11.13 7.95
CA LEU A 256 -1.77 11.15 8.88
C LEU A 256 -2.09 11.71 10.28
N LYS A 257 -3.32 12.17 10.53
CA LYS A 257 -3.73 12.76 11.81
C LYS A 257 -4.89 12.00 12.46
N VAL A 258 -5.77 11.42 11.64
CA VAL A 258 -6.96 10.71 12.07
C VAL A 258 -7.20 9.51 11.18
N ASN A 259 -7.63 8.40 11.77
CA ASN A 259 -7.86 7.14 11.08
C ASN A 259 -9.19 6.55 11.56
N GLU A 260 -10.13 6.29 10.66
CA GLU A 260 -11.42 5.69 11.02
C GLU A 260 -11.33 4.18 11.35
N TYR A 261 -10.24 3.53 10.98
CA TYR A 261 -10.08 2.08 11.09
C TYR A 261 -9.39 1.62 12.38
N GLY A 262 -8.62 2.50 13.04
CA GLY A 262 -7.87 2.18 14.24
C GLY A 262 -6.89 3.30 14.62
N PRO A 263 -5.76 2.98 15.29
CA PRO A 263 -4.75 3.95 15.69
C PRO A 263 -4.20 4.73 14.49
N THR A 264 -3.84 5.99 14.69
CA THR A 264 -3.22 6.83 13.65
C THR A 264 -1.92 6.23 13.12
N LEU A 265 -1.17 5.56 14.00
CA LEU A 265 0.08 4.88 13.66
C LEU A 265 -0.09 3.81 12.56
N PHE A 266 -1.25 3.14 12.49
CA PHE A 266 -1.53 2.20 11.42
C PHE A 266 -1.55 2.90 10.06
N ALA A 267 -2.31 4.00 9.95
CA ALA A 267 -2.40 4.78 8.72
C ALA A 267 -1.04 5.37 8.33
N ASP A 268 -0.27 5.89 9.30
CA ASP A 268 1.07 6.43 9.06
C ASP A 268 2.01 5.38 8.46
N LEU A 269 2.08 4.19 9.06
CA LEU A 269 2.91 3.09 8.58
C LEU A 269 2.40 2.53 7.24
N PHE A 270 1.08 2.41 7.07
CA PHE A 270 0.47 1.96 5.83
C PHE A 270 0.83 2.87 4.67
N PHE A 271 0.52 4.17 4.76
CA PHE A 271 0.81 5.14 3.69
C PHE A 271 2.30 5.30 3.45
N PHE A 272 3.12 5.26 4.49
CA PHE A 272 4.57 5.40 4.33
C PHE A 272 5.19 4.18 3.63
N ILE A 273 4.91 2.96 4.09
CA ILE A 273 5.51 1.73 3.54
C ILE A 273 4.99 1.45 2.14
N THR A 274 3.66 1.47 1.95
CA THR A 274 3.06 1.23 0.63
C THR A 274 3.38 2.38 -0.35
N GLY A 275 3.51 3.62 0.14
CA GLY A 275 3.89 4.77 -0.68
C GLY A 275 5.35 4.74 -1.12
N PHE A 276 6.26 4.38 -0.22
CA PHE A 276 7.67 4.16 -0.55
C PHE A 276 7.83 3.01 -1.54
N HIS A 277 7.07 1.92 -1.38
CA HIS A 277 7.00 0.86 -2.36
C HIS A 277 6.43 1.34 -3.71
N GLY A 278 5.30 2.06 -3.70
CA GLY A 278 4.69 2.63 -4.91
C GLY A 278 5.62 3.56 -5.68
N PHE A 279 6.50 4.29 -4.98
CA PHE A 279 7.57 5.07 -5.59
C PHE A 279 8.58 4.18 -6.35
N HIS A 280 9.02 3.07 -5.75
CA HIS A 280 9.91 2.10 -6.42
C HIS A 280 9.25 1.48 -7.65
N VAL A 281 7.97 1.09 -7.54
CA VAL A 281 7.19 0.58 -8.68
C VAL A 281 7.08 1.64 -9.77
N SER A 282 6.81 2.90 -9.42
CA SER A 282 6.72 4.02 -10.37
C SER A 282 8.02 4.21 -11.15
N ILE A 283 9.16 4.18 -10.46
CA ILE A 283 10.48 4.21 -11.10
C ILE A 283 10.68 2.96 -11.97
N GLY A 284 10.30 1.78 -11.49
CA GLY A 284 10.42 0.53 -12.22
C GLY A 284 9.62 0.54 -13.53
N VAL A 285 8.38 1.02 -13.49
CA VAL A 285 7.53 1.19 -14.67
C VAL A 285 8.17 2.17 -15.65
N LEU A 286 8.67 3.31 -15.15
CA LEU A 286 9.37 4.29 -15.99
C LEU A 286 10.60 3.67 -16.68
N LEU A 287 11.43 2.92 -15.95
CA LEU A 287 12.58 2.22 -16.52
C LEU A 287 12.16 1.18 -17.56
N ASN A 288 11.09 0.43 -17.30
CA ASN A 288 10.53 -0.54 -18.25
C ASN A 288 10.01 0.12 -19.52
N ILE A 289 9.34 1.27 -19.41
CA ILE A 289 8.88 2.06 -20.57
C ILE A 289 10.08 2.53 -21.39
N ILE A 290 11.13 3.08 -20.76
CA ILE A 290 12.34 3.54 -21.45
C ILE A 290 13.00 2.38 -22.22
N ILE A 291 13.15 1.22 -21.57
CA ILE A 291 13.76 0.05 -22.21
C ILE A 291 12.86 -0.50 -23.32
N PHE A 292 11.55 -0.54 -23.12
CA PHE A 292 10.59 -0.97 -24.14
C PHE A 292 10.78 -0.15 -25.43
N PHE A 293 10.81 1.18 -25.34
CA PHE A 293 11.08 2.03 -26.51
C PHE A 293 12.47 1.79 -27.11
N ASN A 294 13.50 1.60 -26.28
CA ASN A 294 14.85 1.29 -26.78
C ASN A 294 14.93 -0.05 -27.53
N VAL A 295 14.17 -1.07 -27.10
CA VAL A 295 14.03 -2.36 -27.79
C VAL A 295 13.33 -2.15 -29.13
N VAL A 296 12.20 -1.44 -29.15
CA VAL A 296 11.43 -1.16 -30.37
C VAL A 296 12.31 -0.44 -31.40
N LEU A 297 13.07 0.57 -30.97
CA LEU A 297 14.01 1.33 -31.79
C LEU A 297 15.23 0.52 -32.27
N GLY A 298 15.40 -0.73 -31.81
CA GLY A 298 16.51 -1.60 -32.24
C GLY A 298 17.86 -1.24 -31.63
N THR A 299 17.89 -0.43 -30.57
CA THR A 299 19.12 0.03 -29.91
C THR A 299 19.97 -1.15 -29.42
N TYR A 300 19.31 -2.19 -28.89
CA TYR A 300 20.00 -3.36 -28.32
C TYR A 300 20.45 -4.37 -29.38
N GLU A 301 19.74 -4.49 -30.50
CA GLU A 301 20.21 -5.26 -31.66
C GLU A 301 21.50 -4.64 -32.23
N ARG A 302 21.56 -3.31 -32.31
CA ARG A 302 22.76 -2.57 -32.76
C ARG A 302 23.94 -2.70 -31.78
N ARG A 303 23.66 -2.88 -30.49
CA ARG A 303 24.67 -3.09 -29.44
C ARG A 303 25.09 -4.56 -29.29
N GLY A 304 24.33 -5.51 -29.86
CA GLY A 304 24.59 -6.96 -29.76
C GLY A 304 24.38 -7.55 -28.37
N SER A 305 23.70 -6.85 -27.45
CA SER A 305 23.49 -7.31 -26.08
C SER A 305 22.24 -6.70 -25.45
N TYR A 306 21.46 -7.56 -24.78
CA TYR A 306 20.27 -7.20 -23.98
C TYR A 306 20.56 -7.08 -22.48
N GLU A 307 21.82 -6.91 -22.07
CA GLU A 307 22.23 -6.82 -20.65
C GLU A 307 21.49 -5.71 -19.87
N MET A 308 21.01 -4.66 -20.54
CA MET A 308 20.21 -3.62 -19.89
C MET A 308 18.81 -4.10 -19.50
N VAL A 309 18.20 -4.96 -20.31
CA VAL A 309 16.90 -5.59 -19.99
C VAL A 309 17.04 -6.46 -18.75
N GLU A 310 18.15 -7.21 -18.64
CA GLU A 310 18.43 -8.03 -17.46
C GLU A 310 18.59 -7.18 -16.19
N LYS A 311 19.31 -6.05 -16.24
CA LYS A 311 19.50 -5.17 -15.07
C LYS A 311 18.20 -4.58 -14.55
N VAL A 312 17.34 -4.11 -15.47
CA VAL A 312 16.04 -3.56 -15.09
C VAL A 312 15.07 -4.67 -14.70
N GLY A 313 15.17 -5.85 -15.31
CA GLY A 313 14.44 -7.03 -14.87
C GLY A 313 14.75 -7.40 -13.43
N LEU A 314 16.04 -7.40 -13.03
CA LEU A 314 16.44 -7.62 -11.63
C LEU A 314 15.82 -6.59 -10.67
N TYR A 315 15.76 -5.30 -11.06
CA TYR A 315 15.06 -4.29 -10.28
C TYR A 315 13.57 -4.61 -10.14
N TRP A 316 12.93 -4.94 -11.24
CA TRP A 316 11.50 -5.23 -11.28
C TRP A 316 11.13 -6.43 -10.41
N HIS A 317 11.91 -7.51 -10.48
CA HIS A 317 11.73 -8.68 -9.61
C HIS A 317 11.93 -8.35 -8.13
N PHE A 318 12.91 -7.50 -7.81
CA PHE A 318 13.12 -7.06 -6.44
C PHE A 318 11.90 -6.30 -5.90
N VAL A 319 11.37 -5.36 -6.69
CA VAL A 319 10.18 -4.60 -6.29
C VAL A 319 8.99 -5.55 -6.07
N ASP A 320 8.76 -6.49 -6.98
CA ASP A 320 7.70 -7.51 -6.82
C ASP A 320 7.90 -8.37 -5.56
N LEU A 321 9.12 -8.82 -5.28
CA LEU A 321 9.42 -9.58 -4.06
C LEU A 321 9.14 -8.77 -2.79
N VAL A 322 9.51 -7.49 -2.75
CA VAL A 322 9.19 -6.61 -1.62
C VAL A 322 7.68 -6.49 -1.44
N TRP A 323 6.92 -6.40 -2.55
CA TRP A 323 5.45 -6.35 -2.46
C TRP A 323 4.85 -7.58 -1.80
N VAL A 324 5.34 -8.79 -2.12
CA VAL A 324 4.84 -10.03 -1.50
C VAL A 324 4.99 -9.98 0.03
N PHE A 325 6.09 -9.42 0.53
CA PHE A 325 6.25 -9.22 1.98
C PHE A 325 5.30 -8.16 2.53
N VAL A 326 5.21 -6.98 1.89
CA VAL A 326 4.28 -5.92 2.30
C VAL A 326 2.84 -6.44 2.33
N PHE A 327 2.43 -7.16 1.29
CA PHE A 327 1.13 -7.80 1.18
C PHE A 327 0.88 -8.76 2.37
N THR A 328 1.85 -9.62 2.68
CA THR A 328 1.73 -10.58 3.79
C THR A 328 1.54 -9.87 5.13
N PHE A 329 2.33 -8.84 5.45
CA PHE A 329 2.27 -8.17 6.75
C PHE A 329 1.05 -7.27 6.96
N PHE A 330 0.52 -6.65 5.90
CA PHE A 330 -0.62 -5.73 6.01
C PHE A 330 -1.98 -6.40 5.78
N TYR A 331 -2.04 -7.42 4.92
CA TYR A 331 -3.31 -7.97 4.47
C TYR A 331 -3.57 -9.40 4.96
N LEU A 332 -2.54 -10.18 5.32
CA LEU A 332 -2.73 -11.56 5.80
C LEU A 332 -2.48 -11.75 7.29
N VAL A 333 -1.52 -11.04 7.88
CA VAL A 333 -0.98 -11.33 9.22
C VAL A 333 -1.60 -10.50 10.32
#